data_AF-A0A7R9MGE5-F1
#
_entry.id   AF-A0A7R9MGE5-F1
#
_cell.length_a   1.000
_cell.length_b   1.000
_cell.length_c   1.000
_cell.angle_alpha   90.00
_cell.angle_beta   90.00
_cell.angle_gamma   90.00
#
_symmetry.space_group_name_H-M   'P 1'
#
loop_
_entity.id
_entity.type
_entity.pdbx_description
1 polymer ?
#
loop_
_entity_poly.entity_id
_entity_poly.type
_entity_poly.pdbx_seq_one_letter_code
_entity_poly.pdbx_strand_id
1 'polypeptide(L)'
;KNFNAITCVSCKTIFRRNASKYETFKCYFNNDCVIDVLRRKFCKKCRLKKCFDVGMKRENILNEDERRLRQNMIQENRWKRQMICEAQSVAIDSTTTDNSSSFDDKLQISTKLTNNYNIDNNSPPYETPEYNYKLKAIEYQYLVSQSIDPFTIKSNNNYFNDIEMTRLTELFDAINRSKLTKVTSDYQVDIVNNLRKEITGDALGRRLLAIYLEQIVHKNVKMSKHIEAFGSLCATDQISLIKYGSIEICLLRALLYFNFEFEFLMTAIILFNPNRPHLIYMETITFQQHVYIHLLHKYLKFKYRSEYESSARFTHILNCIKSLHLMNDTIAKNILNTDPNSRMPLMNEICYRSQ
;
A
#
# COMPACT_ATOMS: atom_id res chain seq x y z
N LYS A 1 24.52 -3.62 24.98
CA LYS A 1 24.40 -2.24 24.43
C LYS A 1 24.66 -2.28 22.92
N ASN A 2 23.86 -1.62 22.09
CA ASN A 2 24.01 -1.56 20.62
C ASN A 2 24.07 -0.10 20.17
N PHE A 3 25.15 0.30 19.50
CA PHE A 3 25.32 1.67 18.96
C PHE A 3 25.05 2.77 20.00
N ASN A 4 25.47 2.56 21.24
CA ASN A 4 25.28 3.45 22.40
C ASN A 4 23.90 3.40 23.12
N ALA A 5 22.97 2.51 22.75
CA ALA A 5 21.68 2.36 23.45
C ALA A 5 21.36 0.90 23.82
N ILE A 6 20.48 0.66 24.80
CA ILE A 6 19.93 -0.67 25.08
C ILE A 6 18.76 -0.90 24.12
N THR A 7 18.91 -1.85 23.19
CA THR A 7 17.90 -2.13 22.17
C THR A 7 17.82 -3.62 21.84
N CYS A 8 16.67 -4.05 21.31
CA CYS A 8 16.49 -5.42 20.83
C CYS A 8 17.32 -5.71 19.55
N VAL A 9 17.55 -7.00 19.27
CA VAL A 9 18.31 -7.48 18.09
C VAL A 9 17.74 -6.95 16.77
N SER A 10 16.42 -6.88 16.65
CA SER A 10 15.77 -6.37 15.43
C SER A 10 16.10 -4.89 15.18
N CYS A 11 16.11 -4.07 16.23
CA CYS A 11 16.46 -2.64 16.11
C CYS A 11 17.97 -2.43 15.87
N LYS A 12 18.83 -3.28 16.43
CA LYS A 12 20.27 -3.32 16.09
C LYS A 12 20.48 -3.53 14.59
N THR A 13 19.85 -4.56 14.01
CA THR A 13 20.06 -4.93 12.60
C THR A 13 19.54 -3.86 11.65
N ILE A 14 18.35 -3.31 11.91
CA ILE A 14 17.78 -2.30 11.00
C ILE A 14 18.54 -0.98 11.05
N PHE A 15 19.01 -0.57 12.23
CA PHE A 15 19.81 0.65 12.40
C PHE A 15 21.13 0.54 11.64
N ARG A 16 21.86 -0.58 11.81
CA ARG A 16 23.11 -0.84 11.07
C ARG A 16 22.94 -0.76 9.55
N ARG A 17 21.81 -1.23 9.02
CA ARG A 17 21.55 -1.28 7.57
C ARG A 17 21.05 0.04 6.99
N ASN A 18 20.37 0.87 7.79
CA ASN A 18 19.52 1.94 7.27
C ASN A 18 19.75 3.32 7.91
N ALA A 19 20.55 3.44 8.98
CA ALA A 19 20.75 4.72 9.67
C ALA A 19 21.28 5.82 8.74
N SER A 20 22.20 5.49 7.82
CA SER A 20 22.73 6.45 6.83
C SER A 20 21.70 6.89 5.79
N LYS A 21 20.63 6.11 5.61
CA LYS A 21 19.54 6.37 4.65
C LYS A 21 18.31 6.99 5.31
N TYR A 22 18.40 7.43 6.56
CA TYR A 22 17.26 7.93 7.34
C TYR A 22 16.43 8.97 6.57
N GLU A 23 17.09 9.98 6.00
CA GLU A 23 16.43 11.07 5.27
C GLU A 23 15.71 10.60 3.99
N THR A 24 16.18 9.51 3.37
CA THR A 24 15.54 8.96 2.18
C THR A 24 14.23 8.23 2.48
N PHE A 25 14.01 7.80 3.73
CA PHE A 25 12.77 7.15 4.09
C PHE A 25 11.67 8.17 4.30
N LYS A 26 10.53 7.93 3.65
CA LYS A 26 9.29 8.66 3.88
C LYS A 26 8.43 7.92 4.91
N CYS A 27 7.75 8.70 5.74
CA CYS A 27 6.63 8.19 6.51
C CYS A 27 5.39 8.37 5.65
N TYR A 28 4.57 7.32 5.53
CA TYR A 28 3.31 7.35 4.80
C TYR A 28 2.11 7.67 5.73
N PHE A 29 2.41 8.18 6.93
CA PHE A 29 1.47 8.58 7.98
C PHE A 29 1.92 9.96 8.51
N ASN A 30 1.62 10.31 9.76
CA ASN A 30 1.87 11.65 10.30
C ASN A 30 3.24 11.84 10.95
N ASN A 31 4.28 11.10 10.50
CA ASN A 31 5.63 11.10 11.10
C ASN A 31 5.69 10.78 12.61
N ASP A 32 4.63 10.20 13.17
CA ASP A 32 4.41 9.98 14.60
C ASP A 32 4.05 8.51 14.92
N CYS A 33 4.30 7.60 13.98
CA CYS A 33 3.93 6.19 14.12
C CYS A 33 4.47 5.59 15.42
N VAL A 34 3.57 4.94 16.17
CA VAL A 34 3.95 4.23 17.38
C VAL A 34 4.73 2.97 17.03
N ILE A 35 5.90 2.81 17.65
CA ILE A 35 6.81 1.69 17.42
C ILE A 35 6.76 0.71 18.60
N ASP A 36 6.16 -0.46 18.37
CA ASP A 36 6.17 -1.62 19.28
C ASP A 36 6.55 -2.92 18.53
N VAL A 37 6.48 -4.07 19.21
CA VAL A 37 6.86 -5.38 18.64
C VAL A 37 6.05 -5.73 17.40
N LEU A 38 4.78 -5.34 17.34
CA LEU A 38 3.84 -5.63 16.27
C LEU A 38 3.83 -4.57 15.17
N ARG A 39 4.28 -3.33 15.42
CA ARG A 39 4.14 -2.17 14.51
C ARG A 39 5.46 -1.58 14.01
N ARG A 40 6.59 -2.05 14.53
CA ARG A 40 7.93 -1.54 14.16
C ARG A 40 8.38 -1.79 12.72
N LYS A 41 7.76 -2.69 11.93
CA LYS A 41 8.18 -2.92 10.54
C LYS A 41 7.52 -1.97 9.53
N PHE A 42 6.42 -1.32 9.91
CA PHE A 42 5.56 -0.57 8.99
C PHE A 42 6.10 0.78 8.57
N CYS A 43 6.80 1.47 9.47
CA CYS A 43 7.37 2.77 9.16
C CYS A 43 8.86 2.76 9.48
N LYS A 44 9.68 2.51 8.44
CA LYS A 44 11.15 2.54 8.56
C LYS A 44 11.62 3.91 9.05
N LYS A 45 10.99 5.01 8.59
CA LYS A 45 11.30 6.38 9.03
C LYS A 45 11.06 6.57 10.53
N CYS A 46 9.84 6.38 11.02
CA CYS A 46 9.52 6.55 12.45
C CYS A 46 10.26 5.55 13.34
N ARG A 47 10.53 4.33 12.85
CA ARG A 47 11.32 3.35 13.58
C ARG A 47 12.77 3.80 13.76
N LEU A 48 13.41 4.28 12.69
CA LEU A 48 14.76 4.83 12.76
C LEU A 48 14.80 6.12 13.59
N LYS A 49 13.78 6.99 13.45
CA LYS A 49 13.61 8.18 14.30
C LYS A 49 13.63 7.77 15.77
N LYS A 50 12.81 6.80 16.18
CA LYS A 50 12.81 6.29 17.56
C LYS A 50 14.16 5.69 17.96
N CYS A 51 14.88 5.00 17.06
CA CYS A 51 16.23 4.51 17.34
C CYS A 51 17.21 5.66 17.66
N PHE A 52 17.15 6.76 16.91
CA PHE A 52 17.94 7.96 17.21
C PHE A 52 17.49 8.62 18.52
N ASP A 53 16.17 8.74 18.74
CA ASP A 53 15.59 9.34 19.94
C ASP A 53 16.02 8.59 21.22
N VAL A 54 16.20 7.26 21.16
CA VAL A 54 16.74 6.46 22.29
C VAL A 54 18.28 6.47 22.40
N GLY A 55 18.96 7.25 21.57
CA GLY A 55 20.40 7.48 21.64
C GLY A 55 21.27 6.53 20.79
N MET A 56 20.71 5.84 19.79
CA MET A 56 21.53 5.09 18.84
C MET A 56 22.29 6.06 17.93
N LYS A 57 23.60 5.87 17.83
CA LYS A 57 24.54 6.75 17.13
C LYS A 57 25.03 6.12 15.82
N ARG A 58 24.83 6.81 14.68
CA ARG A 58 25.21 6.30 13.35
C ARG A 58 26.71 6.26 13.15
N GLU A 59 27.44 7.14 13.83
CA GLU A 59 28.90 7.20 13.89
C GLU A 59 29.53 5.93 14.48
N ASN A 60 28.76 5.13 15.23
CA ASN A 60 29.22 3.84 15.76
C ASN A 60 29.04 2.67 14.75
N ILE A 61 28.66 2.97 13.51
CA ILE A 61 28.58 1.98 12.43
C ILE A 61 29.90 2.01 11.68
N LEU A 62 30.62 0.88 11.72
CA LEU A 62 31.88 0.70 10.99
C LEU A 62 31.70 1.07 9.52
N ASN A 63 32.57 1.94 9.03
CA ASN A 63 32.68 2.26 7.60
C ASN A 63 33.37 1.09 6.85
N GLU A 64 33.40 1.15 5.52
CA GLU A 64 33.80 -0.02 4.70
C GLU A 64 35.28 -0.37 4.89
N ASP A 65 36.13 0.63 5.09
CA ASP A 65 37.57 0.45 5.34
C ASP A 65 37.83 -0.19 6.72
N GLU A 66 37.17 0.28 7.78
CA GLU A 66 37.25 -0.34 9.11
C GLU A 66 36.71 -1.79 9.10
N ARG A 67 35.67 -2.06 8.30
CA ARG A 67 35.14 -3.43 8.14
C ARG A 67 36.16 -4.33 7.47
N ARG A 68 36.80 -3.88 6.40
CA ARG A 68 37.87 -4.62 5.70
C ARG A 68 39.06 -4.90 6.62
N LEU A 69 39.53 -3.88 7.34
CA LEU A 69 40.64 -4.01 8.27
C LEU A 69 40.34 -5.06 9.35
N ARG A 70 39.13 -5.01 9.91
CA ARG A 70 38.68 -6.00 10.89
C ARG A 70 38.58 -7.41 10.30
N GLN A 71 38.11 -7.55 9.05
CA GLN A 71 38.04 -8.84 8.37
C GLN A 71 39.44 -9.43 8.15
N ASN A 72 40.40 -8.62 7.70
CA ASN A 72 41.79 -9.03 7.52
C ASN A 72 42.41 -9.49 8.85
N MET A 73 42.21 -8.71 9.93
CA MET A 73 42.66 -9.11 11.27
C MET A 73 42.02 -10.42 11.75
N ILE A 74 40.74 -10.65 11.46
CA ILE A 74 40.06 -11.90 11.82
C ILE A 74 40.63 -13.07 11.02
N GLN A 75 40.87 -12.89 9.72
CA GLN A 75 41.44 -13.91 8.84
C GLN A 75 42.86 -14.28 9.27
N GLU A 76 43.67 -13.28 9.57
CA GLU A 76 45.03 -13.47 10.08
C GLU A 76 45.04 -14.20 11.43
N ASN A 77 44.14 -13.83 12.35
CA ASN A 77 44.02 -14.53 13.64
C ASN A 77 43.51 -15.97 13.49
N ARG A 78 42.66 -16.25 12.49
CA ARG A 78 42.24 -17.63 12.16
C ARG A 78 43.41 -18.44 11.62
N TRP A 79 44.19 -17.87 10.71
CA TRP A 79 45.41 -18.49 10.17
C TRP A 79 46.41 -18.79 11.28
N LYS A 80 46.68 -17.82 12.17
CA LYS A 80 47.56 -18.00 13.34
C LYS A 80 47.09 -19.12 14.26
N ARG A 81 45.78 -19.23 14.53
CA ARG A 81 45.21 -20.32 15.35
C ARG A 81 45.33 -21.68 14.66
N GLN A 82 45.13 -21.73 13.35
CA GLN A 82 45.25 -22.94 12.57
C GLN A 82 46.71 -23.45 12.55
N MET A 83 47.68 -22.57 12.36
CA MET A 83 49.11 -22.91 12.43
C MET A 83 49.55 -23.43 13.81
N ILE A 84 48.98 -22.88 14.89
CA ILE A 84 49.26 -23.36 16.26
C ILE A 84 48.65 -24.76 16.49
N CYS A 85 47.44 -25.02 15.98
CA CYS A 85 46.83 -26.36 16.03
C CYS A 85 47.64 -27.37 15.21
N GLU A 86 48.07 -27.01 14.00
CA GLU A 86 48.88 -27.87 13.12
C GLU A 86 50.28 -28.14 13.73
N ALA A 87 50.89 -27.16 14.41
CA ALA A 87 52.15 -27.35 15.13
C ALA A 87 52.01 -28.26 16.37
N GLN A 88 50.85 -28.25 17.04
CA GLN A 88 50.56 -29.14 18.18
C GLN A 88 50.23 -30.57 17.75
N SER A 89 49.67 -30.80 16.56
CA SER A 89 49.46 -32.16 16.03
C SER A 89 50.77 -32.86 15.65
N VAL A 90 51.82 -32.12 15.27
CA VAL A 90 53.14 -32.70 14.95
C VAL A 90 53.91 -33.13 16.20
N ALA A 91 53.62 -32.55 17.38
CA ALA A 91 54.28 -32.89 18.63
C ALA A 91 53.72 -34.15 19.34
N ILE A 92 52.55 -34.64 18.93
CA ILE A 92 51.86 -35.78 19.57
C ILE A 92 52.20 -37.12 18.91
N ASP A 93 52.83 -37.11 17.73
CA ASP A 93 53.07 -38.31 16.92
C ASP A 93 54.29 -39.16 17.34
N SER A 94 54.76 -39.03 18.60
CA SER A 94 55.92 -39.78 19.11
C SER A 94 55.64 -40.69 20.32
N THR A 95 54.39 -40.98 20.65
CA THR A 95 54.06 -42.06 21.60
C THR A 95 52.74 -42.78 21.29
N THR A 96 52.90 -44.00 20.76
CA THR A 96 52.11 -45.23 21.01
C THR A 96 50.62 -45.31 20.66
N THR A 97 50.35 -46.05 19.57
CA THR A 97 49.45 -47.23 19.41
C THR A 97 48.11 -47.32 20.17
N ASP A 98 47.10 -47.62 19.34
CA ASP A 98 45.91 -48.46 19.54
C ASP A 98 44.54 -47.83 19.90
N ASN A 99 43.68 -47.87 18.87
CA ASN A 99 42.23 -48.17 18.86
C ASN A 99 41.31 -47.54 19.91
N SER A 100 40.41 -46.65 19.47
CA SER A 100 38.99 -47.00 19.23
C SER A 100 38.13 -45.78 18.83
N SER A 101 37.40 -45.96 17.73
CA SER A 101 36.06 -45.44 17.42
C SER A 101 35.67 -44.00 17.84
N SER A 102 35.45 -43.13 16.86
CA SER A 102 34.12 -42.86 16.30
C SER A 102 33.92 -41.39 15.89
N PHE A 103 33.42 -41.23 14.66
CA PHE A 103 32.79 -40.03 14.05
C PHE A 103 33.70 -38.93 13.53
N ASP A 104 34.15 -39.11 12.28
CA ASP A 104 34.48 -38.01 11.37
C ASP A 104 33.44 -37.86 10.24
N ASP A 105 33.16 -36.59 9.98
CA ASP A 105 32.93 -35.94 8.69
C ASP A 105 31.83 -36.36 7.73
N LYS A 106 30.97 -35.37 7.42
CA LYS A 106 30.47 -35.18 6.05
C LYS A 106 30.61 -33.73 5.62
N LEU A 107 31.70 -33.47 4.90
CA LEU A 107 31.79 -32.41 3.91
C LEU A 107 31.35 -32.97 2.55
N GLN A 108 30.33 -32.31 1.98
CA GLN A 108 30.19 -32.00 0.55
C GLN A 108 29.57 -32.98 -0.48
N ILE A 109 28.82 -32.32 -1.39
CA ILE A 109 28.57 -32.62 -2.82
C ILE A 109 27.35 -33.48 -3.19
N SER A 110 26.28 -32.75 -3.50
CA SER A 110 25.50 -32.72 -4.75
C SER A 110 24.95 -34.00 -5.42
N THR A 111 23.82 -33.77 -6.09
CA THR A 111 23.21 -34.48 -7.23
C THR A 111 22.18 -35.58 -6.99
N LYS A 112 20.98 -35.28 -7.52
CA LYS A 112 20.02 -36.16 -8.20
C LYS A 112 19.36 -37.27 -7.38
N LEU A 113 18.16 -36.97 -6.89
CA LEU A 113 17.01 -37.87 -7.00
C LEU A 113 15.89 -37.13 -7.72
N THR A 114 15.94 -37.20 -9.04
CA THR A 114 14.75 -37.38 -9.87
C THR A 114 14.17 -38.76 -9.56
N ASN A 115 12.89 -38.84 -9.20
CA ASN A 115 12.05 -40.01 -9.48
C ASN A 115 10.60 -39.55 -9.70
N ASN A 116 10.30 -39.32 -10.97
CA ASN A 116 9.13 -39.76 -11.72
C ASN A 116 7.83 -40.03 -10.95
N TYR A 117 6.83 -39.20 -11.21
CA TYR A 117 5.60 -39.70 -11.81
C TYR A 117 5.36 -38.96 -13.13
N ASN A 118 5.33 -39.74 -14.21
CA ASN A 118 4.80 -39.32 -15.50
C ASN A 118 3.33 -38.92 -15.32
N ILE A 119 2.97 -37.72 -15.76
CA ILE A 119 1.62 -37.41 -16.19
C ILE A 119 1.73 -36.77 -17.57
N ASP A 120 0.89 -37.29 -18.45
CA ASP A 120 0.90 -37.21 -19.90
C ASP A 120 1.04 -35.81 -20.50
N ASN A 121 1.75 -35.80 -21.64
CA ASN A 121 1.74 -34.73 -22.62
C ASN A 121 0.31 -34.56 -23.17
N ASN A 122 -0.42 -33.62 -22.60
CA ASN A 122 -1.46 -32.86 -23.29
C ASN A 122 -1.25 -31.38 -22.97
N SER A 123 -0.63 -30.65 -23.90
CA SER A 123 -0.54 -29.19 -23.83
C SER A 123 -1.92 -28.58 -23.61
N PRO A 124 -2.15 -27.77 -22.55
CA PRO A 124 -3.38 -27.00 -22.47
C PRO A 124 -3.35 -25.91 -23.55
N PRO A 125 -4.47 -25.67 -24.25
CA PRO A 125 -4.52 -24.76 -25.37
C PRO A 125 -4.58 -23.30 -24.88
N TYR A 126 -3.71 -22.46 -25.45
CA TYR A 126 -3.75 -20.99 -25.44
C TYR A 126 -3.88 -20.28 -24.07
N GLU A 127 -2.76 -19.72 -23.62
CA GLU A 127 -2.71 -18.65 -22.61
C GLU A 127 -3.51 -17.43 -23.08
N THR A 128 -4.77 -17.35 -22.65
CA THR A 128 -5.59 -16.14 -22.75
C THR A 128 -5.75 -15.53 -21.37
N PRO A 129 -5.86 -14.18 -21.25
CA PRO A 129 -6.06 -13.51 -19.96
C PRO A 129 -7.21 -14.12 -19.16
N GLU A 130 -8.29 -14.50 -19.85
CA GLU A 130 -9.52 -15.13 -19.35
C GLU A 130 -9.27 -16.42 -18.53
N TYR A 131 -8.28 -17.24 -18.91
CA TYR A 131 -7.93 -18.48 -18.21
C TYR A 131 -7.24 -18.22 -16.85
N ASN A 132 -6.43 -17.16 -16.78
CA ASN A 132 -5.73 -16.73 -15.56
C ASN A 132 -6.71 -16.12 -14.54
N TYR A 133 -7.85 -15.59 -15.00
CA TYR A 133 -8.88 -14.98 -14.15
C TYR A 133 -9.82 -16.02 -13.51
N LYS A 134 -10.20 -17.09 -14.24
CA LYS A 134 -10.97 -18.20 -13.65
C LYS A 134 -10.20 -18.90 -12.53
N LEU A 135 -8.90 -19.12 -12.69
CA LEU A 135 -8.05 -19.73 -11.65
C LEU A 135 -7.94 -18.86 -10.39
N LYS A 136 -7.85 -17.52 -10.53
CA LYS A 136 -7.85 -16.58 -9.38
C LYS A 136 -9.22 -16.41 -8.73
N ALA A 137 -10.31 -16.48 -9.50
CA ALA A 137 -11.67 -16.48 -8.99
C ALA A 137 -11.96 -17.77 -8.20
N ILE A 138 -11.49 -18.92 -8.69
CA ILE A 138 -11.54 -20.22 -7.99
C ILE A 138 -10.66 -20.19 -6.73
N GLU A 139 -9.46 -19.58 -6.79
CA GLU A 139 -8.60 -19.38 -5.62
C GLU A 139 -9.30 -18.51 -4.56
N TYR A 140 -9.98 -17.44 -4.97
CA TYR A 140 -10.80 -16.61 -4.09
C TYR A 140 -12.02 -17.35 -3.52
N GLN A 141 -12.72 -18.14 -4.33
CA GLN A 141 -13.89 -18.92 -3.90
C GLN A 141 -13.49 -20.09 -2.99
N TYR A 142 -12.31 -20.66 -3.19
CA TYR A 142 -11.66 -21.62 -2.29
C TYR A 142 -11.23 -20.96 -0.97
N LEU A 143 -10.67 -19.76 -1.01
CA LEU A 143 -10.33 -18.97 0.19
C LEU A 143 -11.59 -18.56 0.97
N VAL A 144 -12.69 -18.22 0.30
CA VAL A 144 -14.00 -17.91 0.90
C VAL A 144 -14.68 -19.17 1.47
N SER A 145 -14.56 -20.33 0.81
CA SER A 145 -15.18 -21.58 1.27
C SER A 145 -14.41 -22.30 2.38
N GLN A 146 -13.12 -22.02 2.56
CA GLN A 146 -12.31 -22.55 3.65
C GLN A 146 -12.26 -21.65 4.91
N SER A 147 -12.86 -20.46 4.87
CA SER A 147 -12.82 -19.51 6.00
C SER A 147 -14.22 -19.15 6.49
N ILE A 148 -14.58 -19.83 7.59
CA ILE A 148 -15.45 -19.39 8.68
C ILE A 148 -15.58 -17.86 8.74
N ASP A 149 -16.82 -17.36 8.66
CA ASP A 149 -17.34 -16.01 9.01
C ASP A 149 -16.39 -14.81 8.78
N PRO A 150 -16.72 -13.83 7.89
CA PRO A 150 -15.92 -12.63 7.63
C PRO A 150 -15.47 -11.83 8.87
N PHE A 151 -16.11 -12.06 10.03
CA PHE A 151 -15.78 -11.44 11.30
C PHE A 151 -14.75 -12.18 12.17
N THR A 152 -14.21 -13.33 11.75
CA THR A 152 -13.27 -14.13 12.56
C THR A 152 -11.90 -14.32 11.88
N ILE A 153 -11.30 -13.27 11.32
CA ILE A 153 -9.89 -13.33 10.90
C ILE A 153 -8.98 -12.92 12.06
N LYS A 154 -8.56 -13.92 12.86
CA LYS A 154 -7.26 -13.94 13.54
C LYS A 154 -6.16 -14.24 12.51
N SER A 155 -5.83 -13.30 11.62
CA SER A 155 -4.58 -13.38 10.86
C SER A 155 -3.47 -12.66 11.63
N ASN A 156 -2.48 -13.42 12.06
CA ASN A 156 -1.36 -12.98 12.88
C ASN A 156 -0.33 -12.09 12.15
N ASN A 157 -0.69 -11.42 11.05
CA ASN A 157 0.24 -10.55 10.31
C ASN A 157 -0.43 -9.24 9.85
N ASN A 158 -0.52 -8.29 10.78
CA ASN A 158 -1.00 -6.93 10.48
C ASN A 158 -0.10 -6.16 9.48
N TYR A 159 1.11 -6.65 9.14
CA TYR A 159 2.14 -5.96 8.34
C TYR A 159 1.84 -5.84 6.85
N PHE A 160 1.96 -4.64 6.27
CA PHE A 160 1.93 -4.45 4.82
C PHE A 160 3.16 -5.10 4.16
N ASN A 161 2.95 -5.86 3.09
CA ASN A 161 3.99 -6.39 2.22
C ASN A 161 4.42 -5.32 1.18
N ASP A 162 5.48 -5.62 0.43
CA ASP A 162 6.06 -4.64 -0.51
C ASP A 162 5.09 -4.28 -1.65
N ILE A 163 4.25 -5.22 -2.11
CA ILE A 163 3.23 -4.98 -3.16
C ILE A 163 2.15 -4.03 -2.65
N GLU A 164 1.62 -4.30 -1.46
CA GLU A 164 0.62 -3.45 -0.81
C GLU A 164 1.15 -2.04 -0.55
N MET A 165 2.42 -1.93 -0.14
CA MET A 165 3.07 -0.64 0.09
C MET A 165 3.27 0.15 -1.21
N THR A 166 3.63 -0.52 -2.30
CA THR A 166 3.71 0.11 -3.63
C THR A 166 2.35 0.65 -4.06
N ARG A 167 1.29 -0.16 -3.95
CA ARG A 167 -0.10 0.27 -4.28
C ARG A 167 -0.55 1.47 -3.45
N LEU A 168 -0.27 1.45 -2.15
CA LEU A 168 -0.60 2.59 -1.26
C LEU A 168 0.14 3.86 -1.66
N THR A 169 1.43 3.74 -1.99
CA THR A 169 2.28 4.88 -2.37
C THR A 169 1.81 5.49 -3.68
N GLU A 170 1.56 4.66 -4.68
CA GLU A 170 1.04 5.05 -5.98
C GLU A 170 -0.31 5.78 -5.84
N LEU A 171 -1.25 5.20 -5.09
CA LEU A 171 -2.56 5.77 -4.84
C LEU A 171 -2.47 7.13 -4.12
N PHE A 172 -1.62 7.22 -3.10
CA PHE A 172 -1.38 8.45 -2.37
C PHE A 172 -0.80 9.55 -3.27
N ASP A 173 0.19 9.22 -4.11
CA ASP A 173 0.81 10.15 -5.04
C ASP A 173 -0.18 10.61 -6.13
N ALA A 174 -0.95 9.68 -6.70
CA ALA A 174 -2.00 9.99 -7.68
C ALA A 174 -3.02 10.99 -7.12
N ILE A 175 -3.46 10.77 -5.89
CA ILE A 175 -4.49 11.58 -5.24
C ILE A 175 -3.95 12.94 -4.83
N ASN A 176 -2.75 13.02 -4.26
CA ASN A 176 -2.14 14.31 -3.92
C ASN A 176 -1.84 15.16 -5.15
N ARG A 177 -1.41 14.58 -6.27
CA ARG A 177 -1.25 15.30 -7.55
C ARG A 177 -2.58 15.84 -8.08
N SER A 178 -3.69 15.18 -7.75
CA SER A 178 -5.04 15.59 -8.16
C SER A 178 -5.69 16.59 -7.22
N LYS A 179 -5.08 16.89 -6.06
CA LYS A 179 -5.58 17.95 -5.19
C LYS A 179 -5.44 19.29 -5.89
N LEU A 180 -6.37 20.19 -5.61
CA LEU A 180 -6.14 21.62 -5.83
C LEU A 180 -5.00 22.03 -4.88
N THR A 181 -3.75 21.96 -5.34
CA THR A 181 -2.65 22.73 -4.72
C THR A 181 -3.18 24.14 -4.56
N LYS A 182 -3.12 24.71 -3.34
CA LYS A 182 -3.51 26.10 -3.02
C LYS A 182 -3.43 26.93 -4.28
N VAL A 183 -4.58 27.18 -4.91
CA VAL A 183 -4.58 27.86 -6.20
C VAL A 183 -4.28 29.31 -5.87
N THR A 184 -3.02 29.67 -6.01
CA THR A 184 -2.52 31.04 -6.02
C THR A 184 -2.87 31.65 -7.38
N SER A 185 -4.16 31.75 -7.65
CA SER A 185 -4.67 32.85 -8.45
C SER A 185 -5.70 33.55 -7.59
N ASP A 186 -5.57 34.87 -7.47
CA ASP A 186 -6.49 35.72 -6.70
C ASP A 186 -7.96 35.46 -7.10
N TYR A 187 -8.16 35.03 -8.35
CA TYR A 187 -9.43 34.61 -8.94
C TYR A 187 -10.14 33.45 -8.22
N GLN A 188 -9.44 32.50 -7.60
CA GLN A 188 -10.08 31.35 -6.92
C GLN A 188 -10.29 31.55 -5.42
N VAL A 189 -9.45 32.37 -4.78
CA VAL A 189 -9.69 32.82 -3.40
C VAL A 189 -10.97 33.64 -3.36
N ASP A 190 -11.21 34.47 -4.37
CA ASP A 190 -12.49 35.13 -4.56
C ASP A 190 -13.64 34.14 -4.78
N ILE A 191 -13.46 33.06 -5.56
CA ILE A 191 -14.52 32.04 -5.73
C ILE A 191 -14.86 31.37 -4.40
N VAL A 192 -13.87 30.93 -3.61
CA VAL A 192 -14.13 30.27 -2.33
C VAL A 192 -14.69 31.27 -1.31
N ASN A 193 -14.22 32.52 -1.29
CA ASN A 193 -14.74 33.57 -0.41
C ASN A 193 -16.14 34.06 -0.82
N ASN A 194 -16.45 34.09 -2.11
CA ASN A 194 -17.77 34.45 -2.66
C ASN A 194 -18.76 33.29 -2.51
N LEU A 195 -18.33 32.04 -2.72
CA LEU A 195 -19.10 30.84 -2.33
C LEU A 195 -19.38 30.81 -0.82
N ARG A 196 -18.56 31.46 0.00
CA ARG A 196 -18.76 31.57 1.46
C ARG A 196 -19.65 32.75 1.86
N LYS A 197 -19.73 33.80 1.02
CA LYS A 197 -20.56 35.01 1.23
C LYS A 197 -21.96 34.88 0.63
N GLU A 198 -22.12 34.10 -0.44
CA GLU A 198 -23.38 33.91 -1.16
C GLU A 198 -23.62 32.43 -1.44
N ILE A 199 -24.02 31.68 -0.41
CA ILE A 199 -24.77 30.45 -0.66
C ILE A 199 -26.24 30.87 -0.66
N THR A 200 -26.92 30.58 -1.76
CA THR A 200 -28.37 30.69 -2.02
C THR A 200 -28.85 31.98 -2.71
N GLY A 201 -28.95 31.95 -4.04
CA GLY A 201 -29.90 32.80 -4.79
C GLY A 201 -29.49 33.22 -6.19
N ASP A 202 -28.25 33.67 -6.36
CA ASP A 202 -27.83 34.44 -7.52
C ASP A 202 -27.28 33.56 -8.69
N ALA A 203 -27.16 34.14 -9.88
CA ALA A 203 -26.70 33.40 -11.07
C ALA A 203 -25.18 33.16 -11.08
N LEU A 204 -24.40 34.05 -10.45
CA LEU A 204 -22.94 33.98 -10.45
C LEU A 204 -22.43 32.84 -9.57
N GLY A 205 -22.94 32.70 -8.35
CA GLY A 205 -22.56 31.63 -7.43
C GLY A 205 -22.80 30.24 -8.00
N ARG A 206 -23.93 30.05 -8.70
CA ARG A 206 -24.24 28.79 -9.43
C ARG A 206 -23.24 28.52 -10.55
N ARG A 207 -22.86 29.53 -11.33
CA ARG A 207 -21.87 29.41 -12.41
C ARG A 207 -20.48 29.06 -11.87
N LEU A 208 -20.05 29.70 -10.77
CA LEU A 208 -18.77 29.42 -10.13
C LEU A 208 -18.71 27.99 -9.57
N LEU A 209 -19.80 27.53 -8.95
CA LEU A 209 -19.91 26.14 -8.48
C LEU A 209 -19.84 25.13 -9.64
N ALA A 210 -20.50 25.42 -10.77
CA ALA A 210 -20.45 24.56 -11.96
C ALA A 210 -19.02 24.43 -12.53
N ILE A 211 -18.29 25.55 -12.64
CA ILE A 211 -16.88 25.57 -13.07
C ILE A 211 -16.01 24.77 -12.09
N TYR A 212 -16.22 24.95 -10.79
CA TYR A 212 -15.45 24.26 -9.76
C TYR A 212 -15.68 22.74 -9.81
N LEU A 213 -16.92 22.29 -9.98
CA LEU A 213 -17.26 20.88 -10.13
C LEU A 213 -16.58 20.27 -11.36
N GLU A 214 -16.64 20.94 -12.51
CA GLU A 214 -15.97 20.46 -13.74
C GLU A 214 -14.45 20.34 -13.56
N GLN A 215 -13.82 21.32 -12.90
CA GLN A 215 -12.39 21.23 -12.58
C GLN A 215 -12.05 20.03 -11.69
N ILE A 216 -12.90 19.70 -10.72
CA ILE A 216 -12.70 18.50 -9.89
C ILE A 216 -12.84 17.24 -10.74
N VAL A 217 -13.84 17.16 -11.62
CA VAL A 217 -14.02 15.99 -12.51
C VAL A 217 -12.80 15.79 -13.40
N HIS A 218 -12.26 16.84 -14.03
CA HIS A 218 -11.01 16.74 -14.80
C HIS A 218 -9.85 16.20 -13.97
N LYS A 219 -9.73 16.62 -12.71
CA LYS A 219 -8.71 16.11 -11.79
C LYS A 219 -8.96 14.66 -11.39
N ASN A 220 -10.22 14.23 -11.26
CA ASN A 220 -10.56 12.83 -11.04
C ASN A 220 -10.14 11.94 -12.21
N VAL A 221 -10.35 12.40 -13.45
CA VAL A 221 -9.89 11.70 -14.67
C VAL A 221 -8.36 11.63 -14.71
N LYS A 222 -7.66 12.73 -14.40
CA LYS A 222 -6.19 12.73 -14.37
C LYS A 222 -5.65 11.81 -13.27
N MET A 223 -6.27 11.83 -12.10
CA MET A 223 -5.95 10.96 -10.96
C MET A 223 -6.08 9.49 -11.33
N SER A 224 -7.20 9.09 -11.94
CA SER A 224 -7.45 7.68 -12.26
C SER A 224 -6.42 7.12 -13.23
N LYS A 225 -5.96 7.92 -14.19
CA LYS A 225 -4.88 7.54 -15.12
C LYS A 225 -3.52 7.29 -14.43
N HIS A 226 -3.32 7.79 -13.22
CA HIS A 226 -2.12 7.51 -12.42
C HIS A 226 -2.25 6.25 -11.55
N ILE A 227 -3.39 5.54 -11.63
CA ILE A 227 -3.61 4.27 -10.95
C ILE A 227 -3.42 3.14 -11.98
N GLU A 228 -2.39 2.30 -11.81
CA GLU A 228 -2.02 1.21 -12.72
C GLU A 228 -3.19 0.27 -12.97
N ALA A 229 -3.88 -0.14 -11.90
CA ALA A 229 -5.05 -1.02 -11.97
C ALA A 229 -6.22 -0.41 -12.78
N PHE A 230 -6.33 0.92 -12.84
CA PHE A 230 -7.32 1.60 -13.68
C PHE A 230 -6.85 1.66 -15.13
N GLY A 231 -5.57 1.96 -15.34
CA GLY A 231 -4.95 2.00 -16.67
C GLY A 231 -5.00 0.67 -17.42
N SER A 232 -5.04 -0.46 -16.71
CA SER A 232 -5.18 -1.80 -17.30
C SER A 232 -6.61 -2.18 -17.74
N LEU A 233 -7.62 -1.39 -17.40
CA LEU A 233 -9.01 -1.65 -17.78
C LEU A 233 -9.30 -1.24 -19.23
N CYS A 234 -10.34 -1.83 -19.84
CA CYS A 234 -10.80 -1.40 -21.16
C CYS A 234 -11.43 0.01 -21.09
N ALA A 235 -11.45 0.72 -22.22
CA ALA A 235 -11.96 2.09 -22.29
C ALA A 235 -13.42 2.20 -21.82
N THR A 236 -14.27 1.21 -22.15
CA THR A 236 -15.68 1.18 -21.72
C THR A 236 -15.81 1.16 -20.21
N ASP A 237 -15.07 0.28 -19.53
CA ASP A 237 -15.08 0.19 -18.07
C ASP A 237 -14.50 1.45 -17.43
N GLN A 238 -13.40 1.99 -17.97
CA GLN A 238 -12.81 3.24 -17.50
C GLN A 238 -13.82 4.40 -17.55
N ILE A 239 -14.55 4.53 -18.67
CA ILE A 239 -15.59 5.56 -18.85
C ILE A 239 -16.72 5.36 -17.85
N SER A 240 -17.25 4.14 -17.72
CA SER A 240 -18.32 3.83 -16.76
C SER A 240 -17.89 4.15 -15.32
N LEU A 241 -16.73 3.68 -14.87
CA LEU A 241 -16.25 3.94 -13.52
C LEU A 241 -16.12 5.44 -13.21
N ILE A 242 -15.58 6.22 -14.15
CA ILE A 242 -15.45 7.68 -14.00
C ILE A 242 -16.81 8.36 -14.02
N LYS A 243 -17.67 8.02 -14.98
CA LYS A 243 -18.99 8.61 -15.16
C LYS A 243 -19.87 8.42 -13.93
N TYR A 244 -19.87 7.23 -13.36
CA TYR A 244 -20.71 6.92 -12.20
C TYR A 244 -20.04 7.26 -10.86
N GLY A 245 -18.70 7.32 -10.78
CA GLY A 245 -17.98 7.62 -9.52
C GLY A 245 -17.61 9.09 -9.30
N SER A 246 -17.58 9.93 -10.34
CA SER A 246 -17.00 11.29 -10.21
C SER A 246 -17.72 12.20 -9.22
N ILE A 247 -19.05 12.18 -9.18
CA ILE A 247 -19.83 13.01 -8.23
C ILE A 247 -19.59 12.57 -6.79
N GLU A 248 -19.53 11.26 -6.54
CA GLU A 248 -19.25 10.71 -5.21
C GLU A 248 -17.86 11.12 -4.71
N ILE A 249 -16.86 11.10 -5.60
CA ILE A 249 -15.50 11.59 -5.28
C ILE A 249 -15.52 13.10 -5.01
N CYS A 250 -16.30 13.89 -5.77
CA CYS A 250 -16.46 15.32 -5.51
C CYS A 250 -17.05 15.58 -4.11
N LEU A 251 -18.10 14.85 -3.74
CA LEU A 251 -18.74 14.94 -2.43
C LEU A 251 -17.81 14.50 -1.31
N LEU A 252 -17.10 13.38 -1.49
CA LEU A 252 -16.09 12.92 -0.55
C LEU A 252 -15.06 14.02 -0.27
N ARG A 253 -14.54 14.66 -1.32
CA ARG A 253 -13.55 15.75 -1.20
C ARG A 253 -14.12 17.00 -0.52
N ALA A 254 -15.38 17.32 -0.79
CA ALA A 254 -16.07 18.43 -0.12
C ALA A 254 -16.22 18.17 1.39
N LEU A 255 -16.58 16.93 1.78
CA LEU A 255 -16.76 16.53 3.18
C LEU A 255 -15.43 16.38 3.93
N LEU A 256 -14.37 15.94 3.25
CA LEU A 256 -13.06 15.70 3.84
C LEU A 256 -12.11 16.92 3.79
N TYR A 257 -12.61 18.12 3.48
CA TYR A 257 -11.80 19.35 3.36
C TYR A 257 -10.91 19.64 4.59
N PHE A 258 -11.22 19.09 5.76
CA PHE A 258 -10.41 19.23 6.97
C PHE A 258 -9.77 17.91 7.47
N ASN A 259 -10.06 16.76 6.85
CA ASN A 259 -9.54 15.45 7.28
C ASN A 259 -9.28 14.51 6.08
N PHE A 260 -8.07 14.59 5.54
CA PHE A 260 -7.70 13.89 4.31
C PHE A 260 -7.14 12.49 4.50
N GLU A 261 -7.08 11.98 5.73
CA GLU A 261 -6.21 10.85 6.04
C GLU A 261 -6.64 9.54 5.39
N PHE A 262 -7.95 9.34 5.20
CA PHE A 262 -8.50 8.13 4.55
C PHE A 262 -9.02 8.41 3.14
N GLU A 263 -8.94 9.66 2.69
CA GLU A 263 -9.46 10.11 1.40
C GLU A 263 -8.97 9.23 0.26
N PHE A 264 -7.69 8.85 0.30
CA PHE A 264 -7.07 8.15 -0.82
C PHE A 264 -7.64 6.74 -1.02
N LEU A 265 -7.80 5.98 0.06
CA LEU A 265 -8.40 4.64 0.04
C LEU A 265 -9.90 4.71 -0.24
N MET A 266 -10.62 5.65 0.36
CA MET A 266 -12.05 5.84 0.08
C MET A 266 -12.30 6.18 -1.39
N THR A 267 -11.47 7.04 -1.98
CA THR A 267 -11.54 7.41 -3.40
C THR A 267 -11.34 6.18 -4.30
N ALA A 268 -10.37 5.33 -4.00
CA ALA A 268 -10.17 4.09 -4.77
C ALA A 268 -11.36 3.13 -4.65
N ILE A 269 -11.90 2.94 -3.44
CA ILE A 269 -13.06 2.07 -3.21
C ILE A 269 -14.30 2.57 -3.97
N ILE A 270 -14.51 3.89 -4.00
CA ILE A 270 -15.58 4.54 -4.76
C ILE A 270 -15.39 4.40 -6.28
N LEU A 271 -14.15 4.57 -6.75
CA LEU A 271 -13.80 4.50 -8.16
C LEU A 271 -14.01 3.09 -8.71
N PHE A 272 -13.51 2.06 -8.02
CA PHE A 272 -13.65 0.66 -8.43
C PHE A 272 -14.94 0.03 -7.89
N ASN A 273 -16.10 0.62 -8.16
CA ASN A 273 -17.38 0.03 -7.74
C ASN A 273 -17.91 -0.94 -8.81
N PRO A 274 -18.10 -2.24 -8.51
CA PRO A 274 -18.58 -3.22 -9.49
C PRO A 274 -20.06 -3.05 -9.82
N ASN A 275 -20.82 -2.26 -9.08
CA ASN A 275 -22.24 -2.02 -9.34
C ASN A 275 -22.47 -0.85 -10.32
N ARG A 276 -21.46 -0.41 -11.08
CA ARG A 276 -21.68 0.62 -12.11
C ARG A 276 -22.41 0.02 -13.32
N PRO A 277 -23.30 0.78 -13.98
CA PRO A 277 -23.89 0.37 -15.25
C PRO A 277 -22.85 0.18 -16.36
N HIS A 278 -23.16 -0.69 -17.32
CA HIS A 278 -22.38 -0.92 -18.55
C HIS A 278 -20.92 -1.37 -18.32
N LEU A 279 -20.66 -2.09 -17.24
CA LEU A 279 -19.38 -2.73 -17.02
C LEU A 279 -19.27 -4.03 -17.82
N ILE A 280 -18.13 -4.23 -18.47
CA ILE A 280 -17.77 -5.43 -19.22
C ILE A 280 -17.11 -6.44 -18.27
N TYR A 281 -16.07 -6.04 -17.53
CA TYR A 281 -15.28 -6.95 -16.69
C TYR A 281 -15.53 -6.73 -15.19
N MET A 282 -16.75 -6.99 -14.74
CA MET A 282 -17.19 -6.76 -13.35
C MET A 282 -16.34 -7.52 -12.31
N GLU A 283 -15.86 -8.72 -12.63
CA GLU A 283 -15.03 -9.53 -11.72
C GLU A 283 -13.68 -8.84 -11.43
N THR A 284 -13.05 -8.29 -12.46
CA THR A 284 -11.79 -7.55 -12.34
C THR A 284 -11.97 -6.32 -11.45
N ILE A 285 -13.07 -5.60 -11.63
CA ILE A 285 -13.39 -4.39 -10.85
C ILE A 285 -13.68 -4.76 -9.38
N THR A 286 -14.46 -5.82 -9.16
CA THR A 286 -14.74 -6.38 -7.83
C THR A 286 -13.44 -6.74 -7.11
N PHE A 287 -12.53 -7.42 -7.81
CA PHE A 287 -11.22 -7.76 -7.27
C PHE A 287 -10.42 -6.52 -6.86
N GLN A 288 -10.33 -5.50 -7.73
CA GLN A 288 -9.62 -4.27 -7.38
C GLN A 288 -10.27 -3.56 -6.19
N GLN A 289 -11.61 -3.51 -6.12
CA GLN A 289 -12.31 -2.94 -4.97
C GLN A 289 -11.94 -3.65 -3.67
N HIS A 290 -11.97 -4.99 -3.67
CA HIS A 290 -11.62 -5.80 -2.52
C HIS A 290 -10.19 -5.56 -2.05
N VAL A 291 -9.24 -5.36 -2.97
CA VAL A 291 -7.86 -4.99 -2.59
C VAL A 291 -7.84 -3.69 -1.80
N TYR A 292 -8.53 -2.63 -2.26
CA TYR A 292 -8.52 -1.35 -1.55
C TYR A 292 -9.31 -1.40 -0.23
N ILE A 293 -10.40 -2.16 -0.14
CA ILE A 293 -11.12 -2.41 1.11
C ILE A 293 -10.21 -3.14 2.12
N HIS A 294 -9.46 -4.15 1.66
CA HIS A 294 -8.49 -4.87 2.49
C HIS A 294 -7.38 -3.93 2.99
N LEU A 295 -6.81 -3.12 2.10
CA LEU A 295 -5.79 -2.12 2.45
C LEU A 295 -6.31 -1.11 3.48
N LEU A 296 -7.56 -0.67 3.37
CA LEU A 296 -8.20 0.20 4.35
C LEU A 296 -8.32 -0.46 5.72
N HIS A 297 -8.85 -1.68 5.77
CA HIS A 297 -8.97 -2.42 7.03
C HIS A 297 -7.61 -2.59 7.73
N LYS A 298 -6.59 -2.96 6.94
CA LYS A 298 -5.21 -3.13 7.42
C LYS A 298 -4.58 -1.82 7.87
N TYR A 299 -4.84 -0.71 7.16
CA TYR A 299 -4.38 0.62 7.53
C TYR A 299 -4.97 1.05 8.89
N LEU A 300 -6.27 0.82 9.10
CA LEU A 300 -6.95 1.15 10.35
C LEU A 300 -6.45 0.29 11.51
N LYS A 301 -6.29 -1.03 11.32
CA LYS A 301 -5.69 -1.93 12.32
C LYS A 301 -4.26 -1.55 12.66
N PHE A 302 -3.50 -1.04 11.69
CA PHE A 302 -2.15 -0.57 11.93
C PHE A 302 -2.14 0.74 12.75
N LYS A 303 -3.00 1.68 12.37
CA LYS A 303 -3.05 3.02 12.95
C LYS A 303 -3.57 3.01 14.38
N TYR A 304 -4.70 2.35 14.61
CA TYR A 304 -5.36 2.33 15.90
C TYR A 304 -4.90 1.14 16.73
N ARG A 305 -4.62 1.36 18.02
CA ARG A 305 -4.18 0.29 18.93
C ARG A 305 -5.36 -0.60 19.36
N SER A 306 -6.55 -0.02 19.43
CA SER A 306 -7.76 -0.71 19.82
C SER A 306 -8.39 -1.39 18.61
N GLU A 307 -8.56 -2.71 18.68
CA GLU A 307 -9.26 -3.47 17.64
C GLU A 307 -10.71 -2.98 17.48
N TYR A 308 -11.38 -2.69 18.59
CA TYR A 308 -12.71 -2.09 18.59
C TYR A 308 -12.74 -0.75 17.85
N GLU A 309 -11.79 0.15 18.16
CA GLU A 309 -11.72 1.47 17.49
C GLU A 309 -11.44 1.32 15.99
N SER A 310 -10.51 0.44 15.61
CA SER A 310 -10.19 0.19 14.20
C SER A 310 -11.39 -0.37 13.43
N SER A 311 -12.15 -1.28 14.04
CA SER A 311 -13.34 -1.90 13.43
C SER A 311 -14.50 -0.90 13.35
N ALA A 312 -14.77 -0.15 14.41
CA ALA A 312 -15.79 0.89 14.42
C ALA A 312 -15.53 1.96 13.34
N ARG A 313 -14.27 2.38 13.17
CA ARG A 313 -13.86 3.32 12.09
C ARG A 313 -14.03 2.71 10.70
N PHE A 314 -13.67 1.44 10.52
CA PHE A 314 -13.83 0.75 9.25
C PHE A 314 -15.30 0.70 8.83
N THR A 315 -16.18 0.25 9.73
CA THR A 315 -17.63 0.20 9.51
C THR A 315 -18.19 1.59 9.22
N HIS A 316 -17.77 2.60 9.97
CA HIS A 316 -18.20 3.98 9.73
C HIS A 316 -17.80 4.47 8.33
N ILE A 317 -16.57 4.23 7.90
CA ILE A 317 -16.10 4.62 6.56
C ILE A 317 -16.90 3.93 5.45
N LEU A 318 -17.16 2.62 5.57
CA LEU A 318 -17.98 1.90 4.58
C LEU A 318 -19.42 2.42 4.53
N ASN A 319 -20.00 2.76 5.68
CA ASN A 319 -21.32 3.38 5.74
C ASN A 319 -21.34 4.76 5.08
N CYS A 320 -20.30 5.58 5.29
CA CYS A 320 -20.16 6.86 4.58
C CYS A 320 -20.09 6.68 3.06
N ILE A 321 -19.31 5.71 2.58
CA ILE A 321 -19.24 5.37 1.15
C ILE A 321 -20.62 4.96 0.62
N LYS A 322 -21.36 4.11 1.36
CA LYS A 322 -22.73 3.73 1.01
C LYS A 322 -23.67 4.94 0.93
N SER A 323 -23.59 5.87 1.89
CA SER A 323 -24.38 7.11 1.86
C SER A 323 -24.02 7.98 0.66
N LEU A 324 -22.74 8.08 0.29
CA LEU A 324 -22.31 8.79 -0.93
C LEU A 324 -22.91 8.18 -2.19
N HIS A 325 -22.90 6.85 -2.31
CA HIS A 325 -23.55 6.15 -3.43
C HIS A 325 -25.05 6.48 -3.52
N LEU A 326 -25.78 6.48 -2.40
CA LEU A 326 -27.21 6.78 -2.37
C LEU A 326 -27.52 8.24 -2.76
N MET A 327 -26.66 9.18 -2.38
CA MET A 327 -26.82 10.59 -2.72
C MET A 327 -26.50 10.89 -4.20
N ASN A 328 -25.66 10.06 -4.83
CA ASN A 328 -25.13 10.29 -6.17
C ASN A 328 -26.22 10.56 -7.22
N ASP A 329 -27.22 9.68 -7.32
CA ASP A 329 -28.24 9.80 -8.36
C ASP A 329 -29.17 10.99 -8.12
N THR A 330 -29.46 11.32 -6.86
CA THR A 330 -30.23 12.52 -6.51
C THR A 330 -29.47 13.78 -6.92
N ILE A 331 -28.17 13.83 -6.66
CA ILE A 331 -27.32 14.97 -7.00
C ILE A 331 -27.13 15.08 -8.51
N ALA A 332 -26.90 13.97 -9.21
CA ALA A 332 -26.81 13.94 -10.67
C ALA A 332 -28.10 14.48 -11.32
N LYS A 333 -29.28 14.04 -10.84
CA LYS A 333 -30.58 14.56 -11.29
C LYS A 333 -30.74 16.04 -11.00
N ASN A 334 -30.36 16.51 -9.80
CA ASN A 334 -30.44 17.93 -9.45
C ASN A 334 -29.53 18.79 -10.34
N ILE A 335 -28.31 18.32 -10.64
CA ILE A 335 -27.42 18.99 -11.60
C ILE A 335 -28.09 19.04 -12.97
N LEU A 336 -28.73 17.96 -13.43
CA LEU A 336 -29.44 17.94 -14.71
C LEU A 336 -30.69 18.83 -14.76
N ASN A 337 -31.29 19.16 -13.61
CA ASN A 337 -32.45 20.05 -13.55
C ASN A 337 -32.07 21.54 -13.54
N THR A 338 -30.78 21.88 -13.49
CA THR A 338 -30.31 23.27 -13.62
C THR A 338 -30.37 23.75 -15.07
N ASP A 339 -30.41 25.08 -15.26
CA ASP A 339 -30.44 25.72 -16.59
C ASP A 339 -29.33 25.14 -17.49
N PRO A 340 -29.67 24.54 -18.65
CA PRO A 340 -28.70 24.00 -19.60
C PRO A 340 -27.58 24.96 -19.98
N ASN A 341 -27.85 26.27 -20.07
CA ASN A 341 -26.85 27.29 -20.42
C ASN A 341 -25.84 27.57 -19.30
N SER A 342 -26.17 27.17 -18.07
CA SER A 342 -25.31 27.31 -16.89
C SER A 342 -24.46 26.07 -16.60
N ARG A 343 -24.77 24.92 -17.24
CA ARG A 343 -24.05 23.65 -17.05
C ARG A 343 -22.85 23.55 -17.97
N MET A 344 -21.76 23.04 -17.42
CA MET A 344 -20.58 22.75 -18.22
C MET A 344 -20.76 21.45 -19.03
N PRO A 345 -20.20 21.35 -20.26
CA PRO A 345 -20.41 20.21 -21.15
C PRO A 345 -20.02 18.86 -20.53
N LEU A 346 -18.90 18.79 -19.80
CA LEU A 346 -18.45 17.57 -19.15
C LEU A 346 -19.43 17.11 -18.06
N MET A 347 -20.03 18.06 -17.33
CA MET A 347 -21.02 17.73 -16.31
C MET A 347 -22.30 17.13 -16.91
N ASN A 348 -22.67 17.54 -18.12
CA ASN A 348 -23.77 16.90 -18.84
C ASN A 348 -23.44 15.44 -19.15
N GLU A 349 -22.24 15.15 -19.63
CA GLU A 349 -21.81 13.78 -19.95
C GLU A 349 -21.76 12.88 -18.70
N ILE A 350 -21.24 13.40 -17.59
CA ILE A 350 -21.11 12.68 -16.31
C ILE A 350 -22.48 12.42 -15.68
N CYS A 351 -23.36 13.42 -15.64
CA CYS A 351 -24.64 13.31 -14.96
C CYS A 351 -25.69 12.60 -15.81
N TYR A 352 -25.59 12.65 -17.14
CA TYR A 352 -26.55 12.00 -18.03
C TYR A 352 -26.48 10.49 -17.88
N ARG A 353 -27.55 9.90 -17.33
CA ARG A 353 -27.74 8.45 -17.27
C ARG A 353 -28.57 8.05 -18.49
N SER A 354 -27.99 7.29 -19.43
CA SER A 354 -28.79 6.59 -20.43
C SER A 354 -29.71 5.60 -19.70
N GLN A 355 -31.00 5.63 -20.00
CA GLN A 355 -31.96 4.63 -19.51
C GLN A 355 -31.61 3.24 -20.03
#